data_AF-A0A821PGU3-F1
#
_entry.id   AF-A0A821PGU3-F1
#
_cell.length_a   1.000
_cell.length_b   1.000
_cell.length_c   1.000
_cell.angle_alpha   90.00
_cell.angle_beta   90.00
_cell.angle_gamma   90.00
#
_symmetry.space_group_name_H-M   'P 1'
#
loop_
_entity.id
_entity.type
_entity.pdbx_description
1 polymer ?
#
loop_
_entity_poly.entity_id
_entity_poly.type
_entity_poly.pdbx_seq_one_letter_code
_entity_poly.pdbx_strand_id
1 'polypeptide(L)'
;MLDQLKLKQVGKLKVETIIRLNRFVMTNNYFSYNGQFYHQVRGGAMGSPLILTISNCYMYFFEKQIVNQIRNSGGLYFRYTDDIFITINWSATHLLKQIERWNKF
;
A
#
# COMPACT_ATOMS: atom_id res chain seq x y z
N MET A 1 2.03 12.45 -5.50
CA MET A 1 1.00 11.41 -5.18
C MET A 1 -0.38 12.02 -5.13
N LEU A 2 -0.56 13.10 -4.35
CA LEU A 2 -1.84 13.80 -4.19
C LEU A 2 -2.12 14.80 -5.32
N ASP A 3 -1.09 15.18 -6.07
CA ASP A 3 -1.16 16.16 -7.16
C ASP A 3 -2.09 15.72 -8.30
N GLN A 4 -2.25 14.40 -8.46
CA GLN A 4 -3.15 13.81 -9.47
C GLN A 4 -4.64 13.97 -9.11
N LEU A 5 -4.97 14.09 -7.82
CA LEU A 5 -6.36 14.11 -7.37
C LEU A 5 -6.99 15.51 -7.42
N LYS A 6 -6.18 16.58 -7.48
CA LYS A 6 -6.62 18.00 -7.50
C LYS A 6 -7.68 18.35 -6.44
N LEU A 7 -7.81 17.54 -5.39
CA LEU A 7 -8.79 17.70 -4.32
C LEU A 7 -8.30 18.75 -3.33
N LYS A 8 -9.15 19.73 -3.03
CA LYS A 8 -8.84 20.78 -2.04
C LYS A 8 -9.40 20.44 -0.64
N GLN A 9 -10.54 19.74 -0.59
CA GLN A 9 -11.21 19.37 0.66
C GLN A 9 -12.04 18.09 0.51
N VAL A 10 -12.29 17.41 1.64
CA VAL A 10 -13.20 16.27 1.77
C VAL A 10 -14.21 16.63 2.85
N GLY A 11 -15.48 16.78 2.48
CA GLY A 11 -16.50 17.35 3.36
C GLY A 11 -16.09 18.75 3.84
N LYS A 12 -15.98 18.93 5.15
CA LYS A 12 -15.55 20.19 5.78
C LYS A 12 -14.03 20.26 6.06
N LEU A 13 -13.28 19.19 5.77
CA LEU A 13 -11.86 19.08 6.09
C LEU A 13 -10.99 19.40 4.87
N LYS A 14 -10.00 20.28 5.03
CA LYS A 14 -8.99 20.52 4.01
C LYS A 14 -8.11 19.27 3.86
N VAL A 15 -7.68 18.99 2.63
CA VAL A 15 -6.78 17.85 2.34
C VAL A 15 -5.48 17.96 3.14
N GLU A 16 -4.94 19.18 3.29
CA GLU A 16 -3.75 19.44 4.11
C GLU A 16 -3.94 19.01 5.57
N THR A 17 -5.11 19.28 6.16
CA THR A 17 -5.43 18.85 7.53
C THR A 17 -5.42 17.33 7.64
N ILE A 18 -6.00 16.64 6.66
CA ILE A 18 -6.03 15.17 6.62
C ILE A 18 -4.60 14.63 6.54
N ILE A 19 -3.75 15.17 5.66
CA ILE A 19 -2.34 14.75 5.51
C ILE A 19 -1.56 14.94 6.81
N ARG A 20 -1.75 16.09 7.48
CA ARG A 20 -1.07 16.39 8.75
C ARG A 20 -1.48 15.42 9.86
N LEU A 21 -2.78 15.12 9.98
CA LEU A 21 -3.27 14.14 10.95
C LEU A 21 -2.75 12.73 10.66
N ASN A 22 -2.74 12.32 9.39
CA ASN A 22 -2.16 11.05 8.96
C ASN A 22 -0.69 10.96 9.35
N ARG A 23 0.10 11.98 9.03
CA ARG A 23 1.52 12.05 9.40
C ARG A 23 1.72 11.96 10.90
N PHE A 24 0.90 12.68 11.68
CA PHE A 24 0.97 12.63 13.14
C PHE A 24 0.79 11.20 13.67
N VAL A 25 -0.24 10.48 13.20
CA VAL A 25 -0.47 9.08 13.61
C VAL A 25 0.68 8.17 13.19
N MET A 26 1.18 8.31 11.96
CA MET A 26 2.27 7.47 11.44
C MET A 26 3.60 7.74 12.14
N THR A 27 3.88 8.98 12.55
CA THR A 27 5.13 9.35 13.23
C THR A 27 5.10 9.03 14.71
N ASN A 28 3.94 9.08 15.36
CA ASN A 28 3.78 8.81 16.80
C ASN A 28 3.27 7.39 17.07
N ASN A 29 3.77 6.41 16.32
CA ASN A 29 3.36 5.01 16.45
C ASN A 29 4.16 4.31 17.56
N TYR A 30 3.73 4.50 18.81
CA TYR A 30 4.34 3.87 19.99
C TYR A 30 3.46 2.75 20.52
N PHE A 31 4.09 1.67 20.99
CA PHE A 31 3.40 0.57 21.68
C PHE A 31 4.18 0.14 22.90
N SER A 32 3.52 -0.53 23.85
CA SER A 32 4.16 -1.12 25.01
C SER A 32 4.09 -2.64 24.95
N TYR A 33 5.16 -3.28 25.38
CA TYR A 33 5.23 -4.72 25.57
C TYR A 33 6.15 -5.04 26.74
N ASN A 34 5.68 -5.89 27.65
CA ASN A 34 6.44 -6.34 28.82
C ASN A 34 7.02 -5.19 29.68
N GLY A 35 6.21 -4.13 29.89
CA GLY A 35 6.60 -2.96 30.68
C GLY A 35 7.56 -1.99 29.99
N GLN A 36 7.95 -2.25 28.73
CA GLN A 36 8.81 -1.38 27.94
C GLN A 36 8.04 -0.70 26.81
N PHE A 37 8.48 0.50 26.44
CA PHE A 37 7.92 1.26 25.32
C PHE A 37 8.81 1.15 24.09
N TYR A 38 8.18 0.98 22.94
CA TYR A 38 8.85 0.86 21.66
C TYR A 38 8.24 1.83 20.65
N HIS A 39 9.10 2.38 19.80
CA HIS A 39 8.68 3.21 18.67
C HIS A 39 8.74 2.37 17.39
N GLN A 40 7.59 2.17 16.75
CA GLN A 40 7.54 1.51 15.46
C GLN A 40 7.93 2.50 14.37
N VAL A 41 9.19 2.43 13.93
CA VAL A 41 9.77 3.34 12.93
C VAL A 41 9.36 3.01 11.49
N ARG A 42 8.88 1.79 11.23
CA ARG A 42 8.43 1.33 9.91
C ARG A 42 7.12 0.54 10.01
N GLY A 43 6.20 0.86 9.11
CA GLY A 43 4.86 0.29 9.11
C GLY A 43 3.93 0.98 10.12
N GLY A 44 2.76 0.38 10.29
CA GLY A 44 1.74 0.83 11.24
C GLY A 44 1.39 -0.25 12.25
N ALA A 45 0.82 0.13 13.39
CA ALA A 45 0.25 -0.81 14.33
C ALA A 45 -0.91 -1.59 13.67
N MET A 46 -0.81 -2.92 13.67
CA MET A 46 -1.92 -3.78 13.26
C MET A 46 -3.13 -3.53 14.16
N GLY A 47 -4.31 -3.39 13.58
CA GLY A 47 -5.54 -3.04 14.29
C GLY A 47 -5.86 -1.54 14.34
N SER A 48 -4.94 -0.66 13.91
CA SER A 48 -5.28 0.75 13.73
C SER A 48 -6.21 0.93 12.51
N PRO A 49 -7.34 1.66 12.66
CA PRO A 49 -8.30 1.87 11.56
C PRO A 49 -7.69 2.65 10.39
N LEU A 50 -6.64 3.44 10.65
CA LEU A 50 -5.96 4.20 9.60
C LEU A 50 -5.05 3.31 8.75
N ILE A 51 -4.41 2.33 9.36
CA ILE A 51 -3.31 1.58 8.73
C ILE A 51 -3.80 0.76 7.55
N LEU A 52 -5.01 0.18 7.61
CA LEU A 52 -5.59 -0.53 6.48
C LEU A 52 -5.74 0.38 5.24
N THR A 53 -6.16 1.63 5.45
CA THR A 53 -6.32 2.61 4.36
C THR A 53 -4.96 3.00 3.78
N ILE A 54 -3.97 3.27 4.64
CA ILE A 54 -2.62 3.63 4.22
C ILE A 54 -1.94 2.47 3.47
N SER A 55 -2.08 1.23 3.95
CA SER A 55 -1.58 0.03 3.27
C SER A 55 -2.20 -0.11 1.87
N ASN A 56 -3.52 0.07 1.74
CA ASN A 56 -4.17 0.02 0.44
C ASN A 56 -3.68 1.11 -0.52
N CYS A 57 -3.48 2.34 -0.02
CA CYS A 57 -2.88 3.42 -0.80
C CYS A 57 -1.46 3.06 -1.27
N TYR A 58 -0.62 2.56 -0.36
CA TYR A 58 0.75 2.16 -0.69
C TYR A 58 0.77 1.06 -1.76
N MET A 59 0.02 -0.02 -1.54
CA MET A 59 -0.05 -1.15 -2.47
C MET A 59 -0.59 -0.74 -3.83
N TYR A 60 -1.58 0.17 -3.91
CA TYR A 60 -2.05 0.68 -5.20
C TYR A 60 -0.92 1.26 -6.07
N PHE A 61 -0.03 2.07 -5.49
CA PHE A 61 1.07 2.68 -6.26
C PHE A 61 2.15 1.68 -6.59
N PHE A 62 2.47 0.80 -5.65
CA PHE A 62 3.46 -0.25 -5.81
C PHE A 62 3.06 -1.24 -6.91
N GLU A 63 1.82 -1.70 -6.88
CA GLU A 63 1.30 -2.74 -7.78
C GLU A 63 0.90 -2.18 -9.14
N LYS A 64 0.75 -0.85 -9.29
CA LYS A 64 0.25 -0.23 -10.52
C LYS A 64 0.95 -0.73 -11.80
N GLN A 65 2.27 -0.87 -11.76
CA GLN A 65 3.03 -1.38 -12.90
C GLN A 65 2.84 -2.88 -13.10
N ILE A 66 2.77 -3.65 -12.02
CA ILE A 66 2.54 -5.10 -12.02
C ILE A 66 1.18 -5.41 -12.66
N VAL A 67 0.12 -4.71 -12.21
CA VAL A 67 -1.24 -4.84 -12.74
C VAL A 67 -1.27 -4.54 -14.25
N ASN A 68 -0.56 -3.51 -14.70
CA ASN A 68 -0.48 -3.20 -16.14
C ASN A 68 0.21 -4.31 -16.94
N GLN A 69 1.31 -4.87 -16.43
CA GLN A 69 2.00 -6.00 -17.09
C GLN A 69 1.08 -7.21 -17.20
N ILE A 70 0.37 -7.55 -16.12
CA ILE A 70 -0.57 -8.68 -16.09
C ILE A 70 -1.73 -8.45 -17.08
N ARG A 71 -2.32 -7.25 -17.11
CA ARG A 71 -3.36 -6.90 -18.07
C ARG A 71 -2.87 -7.00 -19.52
N ASN A 72 -1.64 -6.55 -19.80
CA ASN A 72 -1.04 -6.67 -21.13
C ASN A 72 -0.81 -8.13 -21.55
N SER A 73 -0.71 -9.06 -20.60
CA SER A 73 -0.68 -10.50 -20.87
C SER A 73 -2.07 -11.09 -21.18
N GLY A 74 -3.16 -10.31 -21.08
CA GLY A 74 -4.52 -10.84 -21.09
C GLY A 74 -4.92 -11.54 -19.78
N GLY A 75 -4.16 -11.31 -18.71
CA GLY A 75 -4.37 -11.90 -17.39
C GLY A 75 -5.30 -11.10 -16.48
N LEU A 76 -5.63 -11.69 -15.33
CA LEU A 76 -6.40 -11.07 -14.26
C LEU A 76 -5.51 -10.80 -13.04
N TYR A 77 -5.82 -9.72 -12.34
CA TYR A 77 -5.20 -9.37 -11.07
C TYR A 77 -6.30 -8.96 -10.09
N PHE A 78 -6.39 -9.66 -8.97
CA PHE A 78 -7.23 -9.32 -7.83
C PHE A 78 -6.39 -9.27 -6.57
N ARG A 79 -6.74 -8.36 -5.65
CA ARG A 79 -6.11 -8.24 -4.34
C ARG A 79 -7.18 -8.13 -3.26
N TYR A 80 -7.00 -8.85 -2.17
CA TYR A 80 -7.77 -8.73 -0.95
C TYR A 80 -6.81 -8.48 0.21
N THR A 81 -6.70 -7.22 0.64
CA THR A 81 -5.73 -6.78 1.66
C THR A 81 -4.29 -7.17 1.29
N ASP A 82 -3.75 -8.22 1.88
CA ASP A 82 -2.41 -8.78 1.67
C ASP A 82 -2.37 -9.98 0.72
N ASP A 83 -3.52 -10.58 0.40
CA ASP A 83 -3.64 -11.69 -0.54
C ASP A 83 -3.80 -11.22 -1.99
N ILE A 84 -3.11 -11.90 -2.91
CA ILE A 84 -3.19 -11.64 -4.34
C ILE A 84 -3.62 -12.90 -5.11
N PHE A 85 -4.45 -12.70 -6.13
CA PHE A 85 -4.81 -13.71 -7.10
C PHE A 85 -4.46 -13.22 -8.50
N ILE A 86 -3.69 -14.01 -9.24
CA ILE A 86 -3.17 -13.64 -10.55
C ILE A 86 -3.40 -14.77 -11.55
N THR A 87 -3.93 -14.42 -12.71
CA THR A 87 -3.84 -15.27 -13.91
C THR A 87 -3.03 -14.53 -14.96
N ILE A 88 -2.26 -15.26 -15.77
CA ILE A 88 -1.41 -14.68 -16.82
C ILE A 88 -1.34 -15.62 -18.02
N ASN A 89 -1.05 -15.06 -19.19
CA ASN A 89 -0.71 -15.81 -20.39
C ASN A 89 0.78 -15.64 -20.74
N TRP A 90 1.65 -16.03 -19.82
CA TRP A 90 3.10 -16.07 -20.03
C TRP A 90 3.63 -17.48 -19.83
N SER A 91 4.80 -17.77 -20.41
CA SER A 91 5.53 -18.99 -20.05
C SER A 91 5.99 -18.94 -18.59
N ALA A 92 6.09 -20.11 -17.96
CA ALA A 92 6.54 -20.23 -16.58
C ALA A 92 7.91 -19.53 -16.35
N THR A 93 8.84 -19.65 -17.29
CA THR A 93 10.15 -18.99 -17.23
C THR A 93 10.03 -17.46 -17.17
N HIS A 94 9.12 -16.87 -17.96
CA HIS A 94 8.90 -15.43 -17.92
C HIS A 94 8.27 -15.01 -16.58
N LEU A 95 7.27 -15.75 -16.11
CA LEU A 95 6.62 -15.48 -14.82
C LEU A 95 7.63 -15.46 -13.66
N LEU A 96 8.44 -16.51 -13.53
CA LEU A 96 9.42 -16.63 -12.45
C LEU A 96 10.42 -15.45 -12.47
N LYS A 97 10.88 -15.06 -13.66
CA LYS A 97 11.75 -13.88 -13.83
C LYS A 97 11.08 -12.58 -13.41
N GLN A 98 9.78 -12.41 -13.66
CA GLN A 98 9.05 -11.22 -13.21
C GLN A 98 8.82 -11.23 -11.70
N ILE A 99 8.50 -12.38 -11.09
CA ILE A 99 8.38 -12.51 -9.64
C ILE A 99 9.69 -12.13 -8.95
N GLU A 100 10.84 -12.61 -9.44
CA GLU A 100 12.15 -12.21 -8.92
C GLU A 100 12.40 -10.70 -9.05
N ARG A 101 11.97 -10.09 -10.16
CA ARG A 101 12.11 -8.64 -10.37
C ARG A 101 11.23 -7.84 -9.44
N TRP A 102 9.98 -8.28 -9.25
CA TRP A 102 9.07 -7.65 -8.32
C TRP A 102 9.70 -7.71 -6.93
N ASN A 103 10.12 -8.88 -6.43
CA ASN A 103 10.70 -9.04 -5.09
C ASN A 103 11.98 -8.23 -4.78
N LYS A 104 12.60 -7.53 -5.74
CA LYS A 104 13.80 -6.70 -5.56
C LYS A 104 13.49 -5.26 -5.09
N PHE A 105 12.47 -5.09 -4.27
CA PHE A 105 12.10 -3.80 -3.67
C PHE A 105 13.14 -3.28 -2.67
#